data_AF-A0A821PE12-F1
#
_entry.id   AF-A0A821PE12-F1
#
_cell.length_a   1.000
_cell.length_b   1.000
_cell.length_c   1.000
_cell.angle_alpha   90.00
_cell.angle_beta   90.00
_cell.angle_gamma   90.00
#
_symmetry.space_group_name_H-M   'P 1'
#
loop_
_entity.id
_entity.type
_entity.pdbx_description
1 polymer ?
#
loop_
_entity_poly.entity_id
_entity_poly.type
_entity_poly.pdbx_seq_one_letter_code
_entity_poly.pdbx_strand_id
1 'polypeptide(L)'
;MSANPIGEKFSAPVPQALGAREFMIERLILRDNTRELLRQNGQEEAIENDLITLSECECRMNVYDPIKCKCHACEGHFLLAQFYYDTEQYDKAWRWYSKIQHADLRAFYQLAVMCFEGEAPKDCTPKDAYQMMLEITSKEKDPHSFLIPYAEFHLGKAFFQGYGVEQSDEKAESWWLLAARDDRHEAVIEAQTALAFFYSRKNTDAYNLNKTLYWHNQASRNGSLESLGAMGAMNLFGIGTSKDINQAIDCLRQASERGNIYAIGLLVYAYYTRKLFTKATDLAKRVSALNDINELSRASCCLPQYICKGIAIASFILGRCLELGHGIKKDSNQAIMMYKKSFRYDPDACQLLQDYLTHEKI
;
A
#
# COMPACT_ATOMS: atom_id res chain seq x y z
N MET A 1 3.03 -30.92 13.34
CA MET A 1 2.18 -29.74 13.13
C MET A 1 1.39 -30.00 11.85
N SER A 2 0.10 -30.33 11.92
CA SER A 2 -0.70 -30.48 10.71
C SER A 2 -0.87 -29.10 10.08
N ALA A 3 -0.40 -28.96 8.84
CA ALA A 3 -0.64 -27.79 8.01
C ALA A 3 -2.15 -27.51 7.99
N ASN A 4 -2.56 -26.32 8.44
CA ASN A 4 -3.94 -25.88 8.33
C ASN A 4 -4.17 -25.37 6.90
N PRO A 5 -4.81 -26.13 6.00
CA PRO A 5 -4.83 -25.78 4.58
C PRO A 5 -5.67 -24.52 4.32
N ILE A 6 -6.57 -24.18 5.26
CA ILE A 6 -7.30 -22.91 5.36
C ILE A 6 -6.32 -21.74 5.48
N GLY A 7 -5.41 -21.84 6.45
CA GLY A 7 -4.41 -20.81 6.73
C GLY A 7 -3.45 -20.62 5.58
N GLU A 8 -3.13 -21.68 4.88
CA GLU A 8 -2.20 -21.64 3.76
C GLU A 8 -2.75 -20.99 2.49
N LYS A 9 -4.07 -20.80 2.40
CA LYS A 9 -4.75 -20.21 1.24
C LYS A 9 -5.46 -18.90 1.56
N PHE A 10 -5.83 -18.68 2.84
CA PHE A 10 -6.06 -17.34 3.39
C PHE A 10 -4.76 -16.65 3.81
N SER A 11 -3.60 -17.31 3.75
CA SER A 11 -2.35 -16.57 3.79
C SER A 11 -2.32 -15.70 2.55
N ALA A 12 -1.98 -14.44 2.79
CA ALA A 12 -1.79 -13.44 1.78
C ALA A 12 -0.98 -14.00 0.59
N PRO A 13 -1.52 -14.09 -0.64
CA PRO A 13 -0.65 -14.32 -1.79
C PRO A 13 0.27 -13.12 -1.85
N VAL A 14 1.57 -13.39 -1.85
CA VAL A 14 2.55 -12.33 -1.97
C VAL A 14 2.26 -11.58 -3.25
N PRO A 15 2.13 -10.24 -3.19
CA PRO A 15 1.79 -9.47 -4.37
C PRO A 15 2.82 -9.77 -5.47
N GLN A 16 2.40 -10.41 -6.57
CA GLN A 16 3.28 -10.65 -7.73
C GLN A 16 3.80 -9.32 -8.31
N ALA A 17 2.99 -8.27 -8.15
CA ALA A 17 3.45 -6.91 -8.16
C ALA A 17 3.28 -6.37 -6.74
N LEU A 18 4.36 -5.96 -6.08
CA LEU A 18 4.28 -4.93 -5.06
C LEU A 18 3.66 -3.73 -5.77
N GLY A 19 2.33 -3.64 -5.68
CA GLY A 19 1.55 -2.69 -6.45
C GLY A 19 2.12 -1.33 -6.19
N ALA A 20 2.61 -0.72 -7.26
CA ALA A 20 2.71 0.72 -7.37
C ALA A 20 1.40 1.30 -6.85
N ARG A 21 1.45 1.90 -5.67
CA ARG A 21 0.37 2.75 -5.20
C ARG A 21 1.08 4.00 -4.77
N GLU A 22 0.98 5.00 -5.65
CA GLU A 22 0.61 6.38 -5.32
C GLU A 22 0.92 6.75 -3.87
N PHE A 23 2.19 6.71 -3.49
CA PHE A 23 2.67 7.36 -2.28
C PHE A 23 3.87 8.18 -2.70
N MET A 24 3.55 9.19 -3.50
CA MET A 24 4.30 10.42 -3.50
C MET A 24 4.62 10.78 -2.05
N ILE A 25 5.81 11.32 -1.84
CA ILE A 25 6.06 12.64 -1.26
C ILE A 25 4.85 13.55 -0.84
N GLU A 26 3.61 13.30 -1.27
CA GLU A 26 2.34 13.94 -0.89
C GLU A 26 2.23 14.27 0.60
N ARG A 27 2.54 13.33 1.49
CA ARG A 27 2.42 13.56 2.93
C ARG A 27 3.63 14.25 3.55
N LEU A 28 4.79 14.16 2.91
CA LEU A 28 6.03 14.72 3.45
C LEU A 28 6.28 16.15 3.02
N ILE A 29 5.73 16.59 1.88
CA ILE A 29 6.15 17.87 1.28
C ILE A 29 5.00 18.84 1.00
N LEU A 30 3.75 18.37 0.87
CA LEU A 30 2.60 19.26 0.96
C LEU A 30 1.95 19.12 2.34
N ARG A 31 1.80 20.25 3.04
CA ARG A 31 0.78 20.33 4.09
C ARG A 31 -0.54 19.90 3.47
N ASP A 32 -1.32 19.11 4.20
CA ASP A 32 -2.70 18.67 3.89
C ASP A 32 -3.59 19.77 3.24
N ASN A 33 -3.22 21.03 3.47
CA ASN A 33 -3.79 22.25 2.91
C ASN A 33 -4.01 22.27 1.38
N THR A 34 -3.09 21.85 0.50
CA THR A 34 -3.31 22.06 -0.97
C THR A 34 -4.44 21.20 -1.52
N ARG A 35 -4.54 19.94 -1.09
CA ARG A 35 -5.65 19.06 -1.49
C ARG A 35 -6.97 19.45 -0.85
N GLU A 36 -6.96 19.92 0.40
CA GLU A 36 -8.15 20.50 1.03
C GLU A 36 -8.58 21.81 0.37
N LEU A 37 -7.65 22.70 0.02
CA LEU A 37 -7.92 23.97 -0.66
C LEU A 37 -8.48 23.76 -2.09
N LEU A 38 -7.93 22.79 -2.83
CA LEU A 38 -8.43 22.38 -4.15
C LEU A 38 -9.86 21.83 -4.07
N ARG A 39 -10.14 20.97 -3.08
CA ARG A 39 -11.48 20.40 -2.86
C ARG A 39 -12.52 21.41 -2.38
N GLN A 40 -12.10 22.43 -1.63
CA GLN A 40 -13.04 23.37 -1.00
C GLN A 40 -13.46 24.53 -1.91
N ASN A 41 -12.60 24.98 -2.84
CA ASN A 41 -12.82 26.29 -3.47
C ASN A 41 -13.07 26.29 -4.99
N GLY A 42 -12.81 25.22 -5.74
CA GLY A 42 -12.97 25.25 -7.22
C GLY A 42 -12.18 26.37 -7.91
N GLN A 43 -11.11 26.83 -7.25
CA GLN A 43 -10.26 27.97 -7.62
C GLN A 43 -8.89 27.50 -8.14
N GLU A 44 -8.87 26.47 -8.99
CA GLU A 44 -7.64 25.92 -9.57
C GLU A 44 -6.80 27.00 -10.28
N GLU A 45 -7.44 27.86 -11.06
CA GLU A 45 -6.76 28.95 -11.78
C GLU A 45 -6.15 30.00 -10.84
N ALA A 46 -6.78 30.31 -9.70
CA ALA A 46 -6.24 31.28 -8.76
C ALA A 46 -5.00 30.72 -8.04
N ILE A 47 -5.05 29.45 -7.64
CA ILE A 47 -3.94 28.74 -7.01
C ILE A 47 -2.77 28.62 -8.00
N GLU A 48 -3.04 28.25 -9.26
CA GLU A 48 -2.04 28.18 -10.31
C GLU A 48 -1.35 29.54 -10.53
N ASN A 49 -2.12 30.64 -10.60
CA ASN A 49 -1.57 31.99 -10.77
C ASN A 49 -0.72 32.45 -9.57
N ASP A 50 -1.12 32.14 -8.34
CA ASP A 50 -0.35 32.44 -7.13
C ASP A 50 0.98 31.66 -7.11
N LEU A 51 0.95 30.38 -7.49
CA LEU A 51 2.13 29.53 -7.59
C LEU A 51 3.08 29.96 -8.72
N ILE A 52 2.55 30.38 -9.86
CA ILE A 52 3.34 30.99 -10.94
C ILE A 52 4.04 32.25 -10.43
N THR A 53 3.32 33.14 -9.74
CA THR A 53 3.87 34.38 -9.17
C THR A 53 4.99 34.09 -8.16
N LEU A 54 4.83 33.05 -7.33
CA LEU A 54 5.86 32.58 -6.41
C LEU A 54 7.08 32.00 -7.14
N SER A 55 6.87 31.30 -8.26
CA SER A 55 7.94 30.74 -9.10
C SER A 55 8.73 31.82 -9.85
N GLU A 56 8.11 32.97 -10.15
CA GLU A 56 8.68 34.11 -10.87
C GLU A 56 9.44 35.11 -9.97
N CYS A 57 9.42 34.92 -8.64
CA CYS A 57 10.22 35.74 -7.73
C CYS A 57 11.72 35.61 -8.03
N GLU A 58 12.29 36.62 -8.69
CA GLU A 58 13.72 36.70 -9.01
C GLU A 58 14.57 36.69 -7.74
N CYS A 59 15.16 35.54 -7.39
CA CYS A 59 16.35 35.56 -6.57
C CYS A 59 17.47 36.19 -7.40
N ARG A 60 17.98 37.35 -6.95
CA ARG A 60 19.21 37.96 -7.50
C ARG A 60 20.30 36.89 -7.55
N MET A 61 20.54 36.36 -8.74
CA MET A 61 21.63 35.43 -9.02
C MET A 61 22.94 36.10 -8.59
N ASN A 62 23.64 35.54 -7.58
CA ASN A 62 25.10 35.67 -7.49
C ASN A 62 25.81 34.86 -6.38
N VAL A 63 25.20 33.86 -5.75
CA VAL A 63 25.98 32.87 -4.99
C VAL A 63 25.33 31.50 -5.13
N TYR A 64 25.89 30.65 -5.99
CA TYR A 64 25.59 29.23 -6.00
C TYR A 64 26.30 28.59 -4.80
N ASP A 65 25.56 28.38 -3.71
CA ASP A 65 26.01 27.62 -2.54
C ASP A 65 25.09 26.39 -2.41
N PRO A 66 25.56 25.17 -2.76
CA PRO A 66 24.77 23.95 -2.76
C PRO A 66 24.14 23.60 -1.39
N ILE A 67 24.63 24.22 -0.31
CA ILE A 67 24.24 23.90 1.06
C ILE A 67 23.16 24.87 1.59
N LYS A 68 22.88 25.98 0.88
CA LYS A 68 22.07 27.10 1.38
C LYS A 68 21.02 27.63 0.40
N CYS A 69 20.56 26.85 -0.57
CA CYS A 69 19.55 27.35 -1.50
C CYS A 69 18.14 27.37 -0.88
N LYS A 70 17.88 28.37 -0.01
CA LYS A 70 16.52 28.88 0.25
C LYS A 70 16.12 29.83 -0.89
N CYS A 71 16.20 29.38 -2.14
CA CYS A 71 15.62 30.11 -3.26
C CYS A 71 14.10 29.98 -3.15
N HIS A 72 13.40 31.07 -2.82
CA HIS A 72 11.93 31.10 -2.89
C HIS A 72 11.42 30.65 -4.27
N ALA A 73 12.21 30.90 -5.33
CA ALA A 73 11.95 30.42 -6.67
C ALA A 73 11.90 28.88 -6.78
N CYS A 74 12.86 28.13 -6.22
CA CYS A 74 12.88 26.67 -6.38
C CYS A 74 11.75 26.00 -5.59
N GLU A 75 11.41 26.54 -4.42
CA GLU A 75 10.23 26.11 -3.67
C GLU A 75 8.94 26.38 -4.47
N GLY A 76 8.81 27.56 -5.09
CA GLY A 76 7.68 27.87 -5.97
C GLY A 76 7.58 26.92 -7.17
N HIS A 77 8.71 26.61 -7.82
CA HIS A 77 8.76 25.64 -8.92
C HIS A 77 8.35 24.24 -8.47
N PHE A 78 8.81 23.79 -7.29
CA PHE A 78 8.45 22.49 -6.73
C PHE A 78 6.95 22.40 -6.42
N LEU A 79 6.40 23.39 -5.72
CA LEU A 79 4.98 23.42 -5.37
C LEU A 79 4.07 23.50 -6.60
N LEU A 80 4.47 24.26 -7.62
CA LEU A 80 3.76 24.35 -8.89
C LEU A 80 3.81 23.02 -9.66
N ALA A 81 4.98 22.37 -9.70
CA ALA A 81 5.11 21.04 -10.30
C ALA A 81 4.22 20.02 -9.60
N GLN A 82 4.18 20.05 -8.27
CA GLN A 82 3.35 19.19 -7.45
C GLN A 82 1.86 19.41 -7.68
N PHE A 83 1.42 20.66 -7.80
CA PHE A 83 0.05 21.00 -8.18
C PHE A 83 -0.34 20.40 -9.55
N TYR A 84 0.53 20.50 -10.55
CA TYR A 84 0.27 19.89 -11.84
C TYR A 84 0.25 18.36 -11.77
N TYR A 85 1.08 17.76 -10.93
CA TYR A 85 1.04 16.31 -10.72
C TYR A 85 -0.31 15.92 -10.08
N ASP A 86 -0.73 16.59 -9.02
CA ASP A 86 -1.98 16.31 -8.30
C ASP A 86 -3.24 16.51 -9.18
N THR A 87 -3.14 17.36 -10.21
CA THR A 87 -4.19 17.58 -11.22
C THR A 87 -4.02 16.70 -12.47
N GLU A 88 -3.17 15.66 -12.39
CA GLU A 88 -2.88 14.69 -13.46
C GLU A 88 -2.33 15.32 -14.76
N GLN A 89 -1.78 16.53 -14.68
CA GLN A 89 -1.11 17.24 -15.78
C GLN A 89 0.39 16.91 -15.81
N TYR A 90 0.72 15.64 -15.99
CA TYR A 90 2.08 15.11 -15.86
C TYR A 90 3.12 15.80 -16.77
N ASP A 91 2.75 16.18 -18.00
CA ASP A 91 3.65 16.91 -18.90
C ASP A 91 4.10 18.26 -18.33
N LYS A 92 3.19 18.98 -17.66
CA LYS A 92 3.50 20.26 -17.01
C LYS A 92 4.33 20.03 -15.75
N ALA A 93 3.94 19.05 -14.92
CA ALA A 93 4.69 18.67 -13.73
C ALA A 93 6.14 18.33 -14.06
N TRP A 94 6.34 17.48 -15.07
CA TRP A 94 7.65 17.06 -15.55
C TRP A 94 8.53 18.26 -15.93
N ARG A 95 7.99 19.20 -16.72
CA ARG A 95 8.73 20.41 -17.14
C ARG A 95 9.21 21.24 -15.95
N TRP A 96 8.36 21.42 -14.95
CA TRP A 96 8.69 22.22 -13.77
C TRP A 96 9.70 21.52 -12.86
N TYR A 97 9.53 20.22 -12.59
CA TYR A 97 10.53 19.46 -11.85
C TYR A 97 11.89 19.42 -12.57
N SER A 98 11.88 19.26 -13.91
CA SER A 98 13.11 19.22 -14.72
C SER A 98 13.95 20.50 -14.59
N LYS A 99 13.32 21.67 -14.39
CA LYS A 99 14.04 22.95 -14.20
C LYS A 99 14.88 22.98 -12.92
N ILE A 100 14.43 22.28 -11.88
CA ILE A 100 15.05 22.29 -10.55
C ILE A 100 15.74 20.96 -10.20
N GLN A 101 15.79 20.00 -11.11
CA GLN A 101 16.27 18.63 -10.87
C GLN A 101 17.71 18.55 -10.31
N HIS A 102 18.59 19.49 -10.64
CA HIS A 102 19.97 19.51 -10.15
C HIS A 102 20.15 20.33 -8.86
N ALA A 103 19.13 21.12 -8.49
CA ALA A 103 19.15 22.01 -7.34
C ALA A 103 18.33 21.46 -6.16
N ASP A 104 17.34 20.60 -6.43
CA ASP A 104 16.40 20.08 -5.45
C ASP A 104 16.25 18.56 -5.57
N LEU A 105 16.73 17.84 -4.56
CA LEU A 105 16.68 16.39 -4.52
C LEU A 105 15.24 15.85 -4.50
N ARG A 106 14.27 16.62 -3.98
CA ARG A 106 12.85 16.24 -3.98
C ARG A 106 12.30 16.18 -5.39
N ALA A 107 12.61 17.19 -6.20
CA ALA A 107 12.21 17.24 -7.60
C ALA A 107 12.87 16.12 -8.41
N PHE A 108 14.15 15.88 -8.16
CA PHE A 108 14.88 14.78 -8.81
C PHE A 108 14.28 13.41 -8.48
N TYR A 109 13.97 13.17 -7.20
CA TYR A 109 13.25 11.96 -6.78
C TYR A 109 11.89 11.86 -7.45
N GLN A 110 11.11 12.94 -7.49
CA GLN A 110 9.77 12.91 -8.08
C GLN A 110 9.79 12.61 -9.58
N LEU A 111 10.77 13.14 -10.32
CA LEU A 111 11.00 12.76 -11.72
C LEU A 111 11.31 11.27 -11.86
N ALA A 112 12.15 10.73 -10.97
CA ALA A 112 12.47 9.30 -10.97
C ALA A 112 11.21 8.45 -10.72
N VAL A 113 10.36 8.84 -9.77
CA VAL A 113 9.06 8.17 -9.51
C VAL A 113 8.16 8.24 -10.74
N MET A 114 7.99 9.41 -11.35
CA MET A 114 7.20 9.56 -12.58
C MET A 114 7.67 8.60 -13.69
N CYS A 115 8.98 8.38 -13.83
CA CYS A 115 9.51 7.41 -14.78
C CYS A 115 9.28 5.95 -14.36
N PHE A 116 9.28 5.65 -13.05
CA PHE A 116 8.94 4.32 -12.54
C PHE A 116 7.48 3.95 -12.77
N GLU A 117 6.58 4.91 -12.61
CA GLU A 117 5.13 4.72 -12.70
C GLU A 117 4.61 4.83 -14.15
N GLY A 118 5.48 5.22 -15.10
CA GLY A 118 5.12 5.39 -16.51
C GLY A 118 4.31 6.66 -16.79
N GLU A 119 4.35 7.63 -15.87
CA GLU A 119 3.70 8.94 -15.97
C GLU A 119 4.62 9.99 -16.63
N ALA A 120 5.90 9.67 -16.79
CA ALA A 120 6.87 10.51 -17.48
C ALA A 120 6.63 10.57 -19.00
N PRO A 121 7.15 11.60 -19.71
CA PRO A 121 7.21 11.61 -21.15
C PRO A 121 7.89 10.34 -21.69
N LYS A 122 7.47 9.88 -22.88
CA LYS A 122 7.93 8.61 -23.50
C LYS A 122 9.46 8.46 -23.62
N ASP A 123 10.20 9.55 -23.53
CA ASP A 123 11.64 9.57 -23.63
C ASP A 123 12.35 9.11 -22.34
N CYS A 124 11.67 9.13 -21.18
CA CYS A 124 12.24 8.59 -19.95
C CYS A 124 12.08 7.07 -19.90
N THR A 125 13.19 6.35 -19.87
CA THR A 125 13.16 4.88 -19.83
C THR A 125 13.19 4.36 -18.39
N PRO A 126 12.71 3.12 -18.15
CA PRO A 126 12.90 2.43 -16.86
C PRO A 126 14.35 2.40 -16.37
N LYS A 127 15.32 2.38 -17.31
CA LYS A 127 16.75 2.41 -17.01
C LYS A 127 17.17 3.76 -16.45
N ASP A 128 16.64 4.85 -17.00
CA ASP A 128 16.93 6.20 -16.53
C ASP A 128 16.39 6.39 -15.11
N ALA A 129 15.15 5.93 -14.86
CA ALA A 129 14.55 5.93 -13.52
C ALA A 129 15.44 5.21 -12.49
N TYR A 130 15.95 4.02 -12.86
CA TYR A 130 16.89 3.26 -12.02
C TYR A 130 18.18 4.04 -11.74
N GLN A 131 18.79 4.66 -12.76
CA GLN A 131 20.01 5.45 -12.58
C GLN A 131 19.78 6.68 -11.69
N MET A 132 18.63 7.35 -11.82
CA MET A 132 18.26 8.47 -10.96
C MET A 132 18.12 8.03 -9.50
N MET A 133 17.45 6.90 -9.24
CA MET A 133 17.35 6.35 -7.88
C MET A 133 18.72 5.99 -7.31
N LEU A 134 19.60 5.36 -8.10
CA LEU A 134 20.98 5.11 -7.68
C LEU A 134 21.71 6.41 -7.32
N GLU A 135 21.57 7.46 -8.13
CA GLU A 135 22.19 8.75 -7.83
C GLU A 135 21.68 9.33 -6.51
N ILE A 136 20.37 9.23 -6.21
CA ILE A 136 19.79 9.70 -4.94
C ILE A 136 20.42 8.98 -3.75
N THR A 137 20.67 7.67 -3.84
CA THR A 137 21.31 6.91 -2.74
C THR A 137 22.71 7.41 -2.39
N SER A 138 23.39 8.11 -3.32
CA SER A 138 24.72 8.68 -3.07
C SER A 138 24.70 10.06 -2.38
N LYS A 139 23.52 10.66 -2.16
CA LYS A 139 23.36 12.04 -1.66
C LYS A 139 23.19 12.12 -0.14
N GLU A 140 24.00 11.38 0.62
CA GLU A 140 23.92 11.33 2.10
C GLU A 140 24.09 12.69 2.79
N LYS A 141 24.78 13.64 2.15
CA LYS A 141 25.02 14.99 2.70
C LYS A 141 23.93 16.01 2.33
N ASP A 142 22.95 15.62 1.52
CA ASP A 142 21.86 16.50 1.13
C ASP A 142 20.88 16.72 2.30
N PRO A 143 20.31 17.93 2.46
CA PRO A 143 19.27 18.19 3.44
C PRO A 143 18.05 17.25 3.33
N HIS A 144 17.77 16.71 2.14
CA HIS A 144 16.69 15.77 1.87
C HIS A 144 17.16 14.31 1.77
N SER A 145 18.28 13.97 2.42
CA SER A 145 18.79 12.59 2.53
C SER A 145 17.78 11.60 3.14
N PHE A 146 16.71 12.08 3.81
CA PHE A 146 15.57 11.25 4.21
C PHE A 146 14.85 10.57 3.03
N LEU A 147 15.10 10.98 1.78
CA LEU A 147 14.61 10.35 0.57
C LEU A 147 15.39 9.08 0.18
N ILE A 148 16.57 8.84 0.77
CA ILE A 148 17.41 7.69 0.45
C ILE A 148 16.67 6.37 0.68
N PRO A 149 16.00 6.11 1.83
CA PRO A 149 15.22 4.89 2.03
C PRO A 149 14.12 4.69 0.98
N TYR A 150 13.53 5.77 0.47
CA TYR A 150 12.54 5.70 -0.61
C TYR A 150 13.20 5.24 -1.92
N ALA A 151 14.34 5.83 -2.28
CA ALA A 151 15.10 5.43 -3.46
C ALA A 151 15.56 3.96 -3.35
N GLU A 152 16.09 3.54 -2.20
CA GLU A 152 16.47 2.15 -1.93
C GLU A 152 15.28 1.19 -2.05
N PHE A 153 14.10 1.59 -1.56
CA PHE A 153 12.88 0.80 -1.72
C PHE A 153 12.50 0.62 -3.20
N HIS A 154 12.54 1.70 -3.98
CA HIS A 154 12.29 1.66 -5.42
C HIS A 154 13.34 0.85 -6.19
N LEU A 155 14.61 0.89 -5.80
CA LEU A 155 15.65 0.03 -6.37
C LEU A 155 15.38 -1.45 -6.09
N GLY A 156 14.92 -1.77 -4.88
CA GLY A 156 14.48 -3.13 -4.55
C GLY A 156 13.31 -3.59 -5.43
N LYS A 157 12.31 -2.73 -5.65
CA LYS A 157 11.21 -2.99 -6.59
C LYS A 157 11.70 -3.19 -8.04
N ALA A 158 12.64 -2.36 -8.49
CA ALA A 158 13.21 -2.44 -9.83
C ALA A 158 13.84 -3.83 -10.09
N PHE A 159 14.65 -4.32 -9.16
CA PHE A 159 15.22 -5.67 -9.24
C PHE A 159 14.16 -6.77 -9.08
N PHE A 160 13.16 -6.58 -8.23
CA PHE A 160 12.11 -7.57 -8.04
C PHE A 160 11.25 -7.77 -9.31
N GLN A 161 10.95 -6.69 -10.02
CA GLN A 161 10.07 -6.68 -11.19
C GLN A 161 10.82 -6.74 -12.53
N GLY A 162 12.14 -6.57 -12.53
CA GLY A 162 12.93 -6.42 -13.76
C GLY A 162 12.68 -5.09 -14.48
N TYR A 163 12.33 -4.03 -13.73
CA TYR A 163 12.03 -2.72 -14.30
C TYR A 163 13.31 -1.91 -14.50
N GLY A 164 13.77 -1.79 -15.74
CA GLY A 164 15.02 -1.08 -16.08
C GLY A 164 16.30 -1.87 -15.80
N VAL A 165 16.21 -2.99 -15.07
CA VAL A 165 17.32 -3.88 -14.74
C VAL A 165 16.91 -5.33 -14.90
N GLU A 166 17.88 -6.24 -14.97
CA GLU A 166 17.60 -7.67 -14.94
C GLU A 166 16.99 -8.06 -13.58
N GLN A 167 15.92 -8.86 -13.61
CA GLN A 167 15.21 -9.29 -12.42
C GLN A 167 16.14 -10.11 -11.50
N SER A 168 16.17 -9.80 -10.21
CA SER A 168 16.99 -10.51 -9.22
C SER A 168 16.39 -10.38 -7.82
N ASP A 169 15.91 -11.50 -7.27
CA ASP A 169 15.35 -11.56 -5.91
C ASP A 169 16.42 -11.24 -4.85
N GLU A 170 17.66 -11.68 -5.06
CA GLU A 170 18.78 -11.43 -4.14
C GLU A 170 19.11 -9.94 -4.05
N LYS A 171 19.18 -9.25 -5.21
CA LYS A 171 19.42 -7.80 -5.23
C LYS A 171 18.22 -7.04 -4.68
N ALA A 172 16.99 -7.47 -4.96
CA ALA A 172 15.79 -6.89 -4.38
C ALA A 172 15.80 -6.96 -2.85
N GLU A 173 16.08 -8.14 -2.29
CA GLU A 173 16.23 -8.34 -0.84
C GLU A 173 17.32 -7.42 -0.27
N SER A 174 18.48 -7.34 -0.93
CA SER A 174 19.61 -6.50 -0.50
C SER A 174 19.21 -5.04 -0.36
N TRP A 175 18.51 -4.48 -1.36
CA TRP A 175 18.07 -3.09 -1.35
C TRP A 175 16.97 -2.83 -0.32
N TRP A 176 16.00 -3.74 -0.17
CA TRP A 176 14.98 -3.57 0.88
C TRP A 176 15.55 -3.72 2.29
N LEU A 177 16.57 -4.56 2.48
CA LEU A 177 17.30 -4.65 3.76
C LEU A 177 18.10 -3.38 4.06
N LEU A 178 18.48 -2.58 3.05
CA LEU A 178 19.06 -1.24 3.25
C LEU A 178 17.97 -0.26 3.68
N ALA A 179 16.88 -0.19 2.89
CA ALA A 179 15.76 0.72 3.13
C ALA A 179 15.07 0.50 4.49
N ALA A 180 15.11 -0.73 5.02
CA ALA A 180 14.45 -1.09 6.27
C ALA A 180 15.25 -0.79 7.55
N ARG A 181 16.44 -0.18 7.47
CA ARG A 181 17.39 -0.02 8.59
C ARG A 181 17.06 1.10 9.59
N ASP A 182 16.46 2.19 9.12
CA ASP A 182 16.26 3.40 9.93
C ASP A 182 14.89 3.43 10.61
N ASP A 183 14.72 4.25 11.64
CA ASP A 183 13.47 4.33 12.41
C ASP A 183 12.48 5.37 11.85
N ARG A 184 11.23 4.94 11.65
CA ARG A 184 10.01 5.75 11.48
C ARG A 184 9.95 6.71 10.26
N HIS A 185 10.17 6.16 9.06
CA HIS A 185 9.75 6.76 7.79
C HIS A 185 8.80 5.85 7.02
N GLU A 186 7.95 6.40 6.16
CA GLU A 186 6.97 5.63 5.38
C GLU A 186 7.65 4.60 4.47
N ALA A 187 8.72 4.96 3.77
CA ALA A 187 9.53 4.02 2.99
C ALA A 187 10.11 2.85 3.81
N VAL A 188 10.47 3.08 5.08
CA VAL A 188 10.96 2.00 5.95
C VAL A 188 9.82 1.02 6.21
N ILE A 189 8.62 1.51 6.51
CA ILE A 189 7.43 0.69 6.74
C ILE A 189 7.13 -0.15 5.50
N GLU A 190 7.25 0.44 4.31
CA GLU A 190 7.06 -0.24 3.04
C GLU A 190 8.13 -1.30 2.78
N ALA A 191 9.40 -0.99 2.98
CA ALA A 191 10.50 -1.95 2.83
C ALA A 191 10.36 -3.12 3.80
N GLN A 192 10.01 -2.86 5.07
CA GLN A 192 9.74 -3.89 6.07
C GLN A 192 8.54 -4.76 5.66
N THR A 193 7.47 -4.13 5.16
CA THR A 193 6.28 -4.84 4.67
C THR A 193 6.61 -5.69 3.43
N ALA A 194 7.40 -5.16 2.49
CA ALA A 194 7.86 -5.85 1.30
C ALA A 194 8.76 -7.03 1.64
N LEU A 195 9.70 -6.88 2.58
CA LEU A 195 10.52 -7.99 3.10
C LEU A 195 9.65 -9.09 3.73
N ALA A 196 8.66 -8.70 4.54
CA ALA A 196 7.77 -9.66 5.17
C ALA A 196 7.02 -10.49 4.12
N PHE A 197 6.48 -9.82 3.10
CA PHE A 197 5.84 -10.49 1.97
C PHE A 197 6.85 -11.32 1.16
N PHE A 198 8.03 -10.80 0.88
CA PHE A 198 9.08 -11.48 0.12
C PHE A 198 9.44 -12.83 0.73
N TYR A 199 9.66 -12.90 2.04
CA TYR A 199 9.93 -14.16 2.76
C TYR A 199 8.71 -15.04 2.94
N SER A 200 7.49 -14.54 2.71
CA SER A 200 6.27 -15.33 2.80
C SER A 200 5.92 -16.05 1.49
N ARG A 201 6.69 -15.81 0.41
CA ARG A 201 6.52 -16.47 -0.90
C ARG A 201 6.87 -17.94 -0.80
N LYS A 202 5.85 -18.80 -0.83
CA LYS A 202 6.07 -20.25 -0.92
C LYS A 202 6.74 -20.60 -2.25
N ASN A 203 7.45 -21.72 -2.26
CA ASN A 203 8.14 -22.27 -3.44
C ASN A 203 9.24 -21.36 -4.00
N THR A 204 9.85 -20.50 -3.18
CA THR A 204 11.07 -19.75 -3.50
C THR A 204 12.14 -20.05 -2.46
N ASP A 205 13.40 -19.86 -2.82
CA ASP A 205 14.54 -20.04 -1.90
C ASP A 205 14.52 -19.02 -0.74
N ALA A 206 13.78 -17.92 -0.92
CA ALA A 206 13.56 -16.91 0.11
C ALA A 206 12.52 -17.33 1.17
N TYR A 207 11.72 -18.39 0.97
CA TYR A 207 10.63 -18.73 1.87
C TYR A 207 11.12 -18.97 3.32
N ASN A 208 10.71 -18.10 4.26
CA ASN A 208 11.13 -18.19 5.65
C ASN A 208 10.11 -17.53 6.59
N LEU A 209 9.30 -18.35 7.25
CA LEU A 209 8.24 -17.88 8.16
C LEU A 209 8.76 -17.12 9.39
N ASN A 210 9.97 -17.43 9.87
CA ASN A 210 10.58 -16.69 10.99
C ASN A 210 10.93 -15.27 10.56
N LYS A 211 11.53 -15.11 9.37
CA LYS A 211 11.79 -13.78 8.79
C LYS A 211 10.49 -13.05 8.46
N THR A 212 9.47 -13.73 7.93
CA THR A 212 8.14 -13.14 7.71
C THR A 212 7.55 -12.57 9.00
N LEU A 213 7.53 -13.34 10.08
CA LEU A 213 7.04 -12.88 11.38
C LEU A 213 7.84 -11.69 11.91
N TYR A 214 9.18 -11.75 11.80
CA TYR A 214 10.05 -10.67 12.23
C TYR A 214 9.70 -9.36 11.51
N TRP A 215 9.66 -9.37 10.18
CA TRP A 215 9.45 -8.16 9.38
C TRP A 215 8.02 -7.61 9.50
N HIS A 216 7.00 -8.47 9.55
CA HIS A 216 5.63 -7.99 9.84
C HIS A 216 5.53 -7.37 11.24
N ASN A 217 6.27 -7.88 12.24
CA ASN A 217 6.30 -7.29 13.57
C ASN A 217 6.96 -5.90 13.53
N GLN A 218 8.08 -5.73 12.83
CA GLN A 218 8.72 -4.41 12.66
C GLN A 218 7.79 -3.43 11.95
N ALA A 219 7.25 -3.83 10.79
CA ALA A 219 6.36 -2.98 10.01
C ALA A 219 5.09 -2.59 10.77
N SER A 220 4.47 -3.53 11.51
CA SER A 220 3.25 -3.24 12.28
C SER A 220 3.51 -2.30 13.47
N ARG A 221 4.66 -2.41 14.14
CA ARG A 221 5.09 -1.45 15.18
C ARG A 221 5.29 -0.05 14.62
N ASN A 222 5.77 0.05 13.38
CA ASN A 222 5.94 1.31 12.68
C ASN A 222 4.65 1.82 12.01
N GLY A 223 3.55 1.07 12.05
CA GLY A 223 2.22 1.52 11.64
C GLY A 223 1.63 0.86 10.39
N SER A 224 2.31 -0.12 9.77
CA SER A 224 1.76 -0.86 8.62
C SER A 224 0.47 -1.60 9.00
N LEU A 225 -0.64 -1.23 8.34
CA LEU A 225 -1.93 -1.90 8.50
C LEU A 225 -1.95 -3.25 7.80
N GLU A 226 -1.26 -3.38 6.67
CA GLU A 226 -1.08 -4.63 5.93
C GLU A 226 -0.37 -5.66 6.80
N SER A 227 0.74 -5.28 7.42
CA SER A 227 1.50 -6.17 8.29
C SER A 227 0.73 -6.52 9.57
N LEU A 228 -0.02 -5.56 10.13
CA LEU A 228 -0.89 -5.84 11.28
C LEU A 228 -2.02 -6.83 10.93
N GLY A 229 -2.65 -6.65 9.76
CA GLY A 229 -3.65 -7.59 9.24
C GLY A 229 -3.07 -8.97 8.93
N ALA A 230 -1.86 -9.02 8.35
CA ALA A 230 -1.14 -10.27 8.08
C ALA A 230 -0.80 -11.01 9.37
N MET A 231 -0.31 -10.32 10.40
CA MET A 231 -0.10 -10.93 11.74
C MET A 231 -1.41 -11.45 12.34
N GLY A 232 -2.51 -10.73 12.15
CA GLY A 232 -3.84 -11.20 12.53
C GLY A 232 -4.19 -12.53 11.86
N ALA A 233 -3.98 -12.64 10.55
CA ALA A 233 -4.18 -13.87 9.79
C ALA A 233 -3.24 -15.00 10.25
N MET A 234 -1.95 -14.70 10.47
CA MET A 234 -0.96 -15.66 10.93
C MET A 234 -1.33 -16.27 12.28
N ASN A 235 -1.76 -15.47 13.24
CA ASN A 235 -2.23 -15.95 14.54
C ASN A 235 -3.58 -16.67 14.45
N LEU A 236 -4.49 -16.22 13.57
CA LEU A 236 -5.81 -16.83 13.39
C LEU A 236 -5.67 -18.27 12.87
N PHE A 237 -4.76 -18.47 11.93
CA PHE A 237 -4.63 -19.76 11.25
C PHE A 237 -3.43 -20.59 11.71
N GLY A 238 -2.52 -20.03 12.50
CA GLY A 238 -1.32 -20.71 13.01
C GLY A 238 -0.21 -20.84 11.95
N ILE A 239 -0.01 -19.79 11.14
CA ILE A 239 0.99 -19.79 10.06
C ILE A 239 2.30 -19.24 10.62
N GLY A 240 3.32 -20.09 10.73
CA GLY A 240 4.63 -19.71 11.29
C GLY A 240 4.64 -19.47 12.81
N THR A 241 3.48 -19.46 13.44
CA THR A 241 3.28 -19.27 14.89
C THR A 241 2.20 -20.24 15.39
N SER A 242 2.06 -20.40 16.71
CA SER A 242 0.92 -21.08 17.31
C SER A 242 -0.37 -20.31 17.06
N LYS A 243 -1.50 -21.02 16.89
CA LYS A 243 -2.82 -20.39 16.81
C LYS A 243 -3.11 -19.62 18.10
N ASP A 244 -3.40 -18.33 17.98
CA ASP A 244 -3.90 -17.49 19.06
C ASP A 244 -5.04 -16.62 18.52
N ILE A 245 -6.27 -17.04 18.81
CA ILE A 245 -7.48 -16.38 18.31
C ILE A 245 -7.69 -15.01 18.97
N ASN A 246 -7.26 -14.84 20.23
CA ASN A 246 -7.45 -13.57 20.92
C ASN A 246 -6.49 -12.52 20.36
N GLN A 247 -5.20 -12.88 20.22
CA GLN A 247 -4.21 -12.02 19.58
C GLN A 247 -4.61 -11.72 18.13
N ALA A 248 -5.11 -12.72 17.40
CA ALA A 248 -5.62 -12.51 16.04
C ALA A 248 -6.74 -11.47 15.99
N ILE A 249 -7.75 -11.59 16.85
CA ILE A 249 -8.87 -10.63 16.91
C ILE A 249 -8.38 -9.23 17.28
N ASP A 250 -7.44 -9.10 18.21
CA ASP A 250 -6.91 -7.80 18.61
C ASP A 250 -6.14 -7.12 17.47
N CYS A 251 -5.31 -7.85 16.73
CA CYS A 251 -4.63 -7.35 15.53
C CYS A 251 -5.63 -6.96 14.43
N LEU A 252 -6.58 -7.85 14.13
CA LEU A 252 -7.57 -7.64 13.08
C LEU A 252 -8.51 -6.47 13.41
N ARG A 253 -8.90 -6.31 14.68
CA ARG A 253 -9.72 -5.17 15.13
C ARG A 253 -8.99 -3.85 14.89
N GLN A 254 -7.74 -3.74 15.34
CA GLN A 254 -6.93 -2.52 15.16
C GLN A 254 -6.74 -2.16 13.68
N ALA A 255 -6.46 -3.14 12.82
CA ALA A 255 -6.36 -2.91 11.38
C ALA A 255 -7.72 -2.53 10.77
N SER A 256 -8.81 -3.16 11.22
CA SER A 256 -10.17 -2.89 10.72
C SER A 256 -10.69 -1.49 11.07
N GLU A 257 -10.39 -0.98 12.26
CA GLU A 257 -10.77 0.35 12.73
C GLU A 257 -10.11 1.45 11.88
N ARG A 258 -8.97 1.15 11.27
CA ARG A 258 -8.23 2.03 10.36
C ARG A 258 -8.51 1.73 8.88
N GLY A 259 -9.59 1.00 8.59
CA GLY A 259 -10.09 0.80 7.22
C GLY A 259 -9.47 -0.35 6.43
N ASN A 260 -8.68 -1.25 7.05
CA ASN A 260 -8.15 -2.41 6.34
C ASN A 260 -9.28 -3.43 6.05
N ILE A 261 -9.70 -3.49 4.79
CA ILE A 261 -10.85 -4.31 4.33
C ILE A 261 -10.59 -5.82 4.49
N TYR A 262 -9.33 -6.24 4.28
CA TYR A 262 -8.94 -7.63 4.46
C TYR A 262 -9.06 -8.07 5.92
N ALA A 263 -8.58 -7.24 6.84
CA ALA A 263 -8.72 -7.47 8.26
C ALA A 263 -10.19 -7.53 8.70
N ILE A 264 -11.06 -6.70 8.12
CA ILE A 264 -12.50 -6.77 8.37
C ILE A 264 -13.07 -8.13 7.94
N GLY A 265 -12.75 -8.60 6.73
CA GLY A 265 -13.21 -9.91 6.24
C GLY A 265 -12.78 -11.06 7.15
N LEU A 266 -11.52 -11.07 7.58
CA LEU A 266 -11.00 -12.07 8.52
C LEU A 266 -11.64 -11.96 9.91
N LEU A 267 -11.97 -10.75 10.36
CA LEU A 267 -12.67 -10.54 11.63
C LEU A 267 -14.10 -11.07 11.56
N VAL A 268 -14.80 -10.89 10.43
CA VAL A 268 -16.11 -11.51 10.17
C VAL A 268 -16.01 -13.04 10.26
N TYR A 269 -14.98 -13.64 9.64
CA TYR A 269 -14.70 -15.07 9.75
C TYR A 269 -14.44 -15.53 11.19
N ALA A 270 -13.61 -14.79 11.93
CA ALA A 270 -13.32 -15.10 13.33
C ALA A 270 -14.57 -15.02 14.22
N TYR A 271 -15.44 -14.03 14.02
CA TYR A 271 -16.69 -13.92 14.75
C TYR A 271 -17.68 -15.03 14.38
N TYR A 272 -17.79 -15.37 13.09
CA TYR A 272 -18.67 -16.44 12.63
C TYR A 272 -18.28 -17.81 13.21
N THR A 273 -17.00 -18.17 13.14
CA THR A 273 -16.48 -19.44 13.68
C THR A 273 -16.61 -19.54 15.21
N ARG A 274 -16.57 -18.40 15.91
CA ARG A 274 -16.87 -18.30 17.35
C ARG A 274 -18.37 -18.23 17.68
N LYS A 275 -19.25 -18.38 16.69
CA LYS A 275 -20.72 -18.30 16.83
C LYS A 275 -21.23 -16.94 17.32
N LEU A 276 -20.46 -15.86 17.14
CA LEU A 276 -20.86 -14.48 17.43
C LEU A 276 -21.59 -13.89 16.21
N PHE A 277 -22.72 -14.50 15.85
CA PHE A 277 -23.36 -14.28 14.55
C PHE A 277 -23.85 -12.85 14.33
N THR A 278 -24.39 -12.18 15.34
CA THR A 278 -24.84 -10.77 15.24
C THR A 278 -23.69 -9.83 14.93
N LYS A 279 -22.55 -9.98 15.61
CA LYS A 279 -21.34 -9.21 15.32
C LYS A 279 -20.80 -9.48 13.92
N ALA A 280 -20.81 -10.75 13.51
CA ALA A 280 -20.36 -11.16 12.18
C ALA A 280 -21.26 -10.54 11.08
N THR A 281 -22.58 -10.59 11.22
CA THR A 281 -23.51 -10.06 10.22
C THR A 281 -23.48 -8.54 10.12
N ASP A 282 -23.42 -7.82 11.24
CA ASP A 282 -23.36 -6.36 11.23
C ASP A 282 -22.10 -5.84 10.53
N LEU A 283 -20.95 -6.48 10.82
CA LEU A 283 -19.69 -6.14 10.19
C LEU A 283 -19.67 -6.55 8.71
N ALA A 284 -20.21 -7.73 8.37
CA ALA A 284 -20.26 -8.22 7.00
C ALA A 284 -21.14 -7.34 6.10
N LYS A 285 -22.28 -6.82 6.59
CA LYS A 285 -23.14 -5.89 5.87
C LYS A 285 -22.38 -4.64 5.41
N ARG A 286 -21.58 -4.05 6.31
CA ARG A 286 -20.78 -2.84 6.02
C ARG A 286 -19.83 -3.07 4.85
N VAL A 287 -19.12 -4.20 4.84
CA VAL A 287 -18.17 -4.53 3.76
C VAL A 287 -18.88 -4.94 2.48
N SER A 288 -19.99 -5.68 2.59
CA SER A 288 -20.76 -6.12 1.42
C SER A 288 -21.40 -4.98 0.64
N ALA A 289 -21.50 -3.77 1.20
CA ALA A 289 -21.96 -2.58 0.49
C ALA A 289 -20.86 -1.96 -0.41
N LEU A 290 -19.60 -2.29 -0.15
CA LEU A 290 -18.44 -1.73 -0.87
C LEU A 290 -18.31 -2.36 -2.27
N ASN A 291 -18.04 -1.53 -3.28
CA ASN A 291 -17.96 -1.98 -4.68
C ASN A 291 -16.79 -1.39 -5.49
N ASP A 292 -16.27 -0.21 -5.12
CA ASP A 292 -15.18 0.43 -5.86
C ASP A 292 -13.82 0.02 -5.28
N ILE A 293 -13.19 -1.00 -5.88
CA ILE A 293 -11.89 -1.49 -5.42
C ILE A 293 -10.83 -0.40 -5.54
N ASN A 294 -10.86 0.43 -6.59
CA ASN A 294 -9.81 1.40 -6.85
C ASN A 294 -9.89 2.54 -5.84
N GLU A 295 -11.09 3.07 -5.58
CA GLU A 295 -11.30 4.09 -4.56
C GLU A 295 -10.97 3.55 -3.15
N LEU A 296 -11.43 2.34 -2.82
CA LEU A 296 -11.11 1.71 -1.53
C LEU A 296 -9.63 1.48 -1.37
N SER A 297 -8.96 1.10 -2.46
CA SER A 297 -7.53 1.01 -2.47
C SER A 297 -6.97 2.41 -2.21
N ARG A 298 -7.35 3.47 -2.92
CA ARG A 298 -6.80 4.82 -2.66
C ARG A 298 -7.05 5.32 -1.22
N ALA A 299 -8.20 4.98 -0.66
CA ALA A 299 -8.60 5.38 0.69
C ALA A 299 -8.02 4.49 1.82
N SER A 300 -7.49 3.30 1.50
CA SER A 300 -6.96 2.36 2.50
C SER A 300 -5.53 1.90 2.17
N CYS A 301 -4.71 1.68 3.19
CA CYS A 301 -3.43 0.99 3.06
C CYS A 301 -3.69 -0.52 2.86
N CYS A 302 -4.33 -0.90 1.75
CA CYS A 302 -4.65 -2.28 1.44
C CYS A 302 -4.55 -2.47 -0.07
N LEU A 303 -3.85 -3.52 -0.51
CA LEU A 303 -3.73 -3.80 -1.94
C LEU A 303 -5.08 -4.26 -2.51
N PRO A 304 -5.38 -3.97 -3.79
CA PRO A 304 -6.64 -4.35 -4.44
C PRO A 304 -7.02 -5.82 -4.24
N GLN A 305 -6.04 -6.73 -4.34
CA GLN A 305 -6.23 -8.17 -4.16
C GLN A 305 -6.71 -8.53 -2.74
N TYR A 306 -6.23 -7.82 -1.72
CA TYR A 306 -6.64 -8.00 -0.33
C TYR A 306 -8.03 -7.42 -0.04
N ILE A 307 -8.35 -6.30 -0.68
CA ILE A 307 -9.69 -5.72 -0.63
C ILE A 307 -10.70 -6.71 -1.23
N CYS A 308 -10.40 -7.26 -2.41
CA CYS A 308 -11.22 -8.30 -3.04
C CYS A 308 -11.43 -9.51 -2.12
N LYS A 309 -10.35 -10.04 -1.53
CA LYS A 309 -10.43 -11.14 -0.55
C LYS A 309 -11.31 -10.78 0.64
N GLY A 310 -11.12 -9.61 1.23
CA GLY A 310 -11.90 -9.15 2.38
C GLY A 310 -13.40 -9.07 2.07
N ILE A 311 -13.75 -8.47 0.92
CA ILE A 311 -15.12 -8.38 0.42
C ILE A 311 -15.69 -9.78 0.15
N ALA A 312 -14.90 -10.66 -0.47
CA ALA A 312 -15.34 -12.01 -0.79
C ALA A 312 -15.65 -12.83 0.47
N ILE A 313 -14.77 -12.78 1.48
CA ILE A 313 -14.95 -13.48 2.76
C ILE A 313 -16.19 -12.97 3.49
N ALA A 314 -16.32 -11.64 3.63
CA ALA A 314 -17.45 -11.03 4.31
C ALA A 314 -18.78 -11.35 3.60
N SER A 315 -18.81 -11.28 2.27
CA SER A 315 -20.00 -11.57 1.48
C SER A 315 -20.40 -13.04 1.61
N PHE A 316 -19.45 -13.98 1.55
CA PHE A 316 -19.76 -15.40 1.71
C PHE A 316 -20.42 -15.70 3.07
N ILE A 317 -19.83 -15.17 4.14
CA ILE A 317 -20.33 -15.41 5.50
C ILE A 317 -21.69 -14.74 5.71
N LEU A 318 -21.91 -13.55 5.15
CA LEU A 318 -23.23 -12.93 5.16
C LEU A 318 -24.26 -13.81 4.42
N GLY A 319 -23.87 -14.39 3.28
CA GLY A 319 -24.68 -15.39 2.57
C GLY A 319 -25.06 -16.58 3.45
N ARG A 320 -24.09 -17.16 4.19
CA ARG A 320 -24.34 -18.26 5.14
C ARG A 320 -25.27 -17.86 6.27
N CYS A 321 -25.07 -16.68 6.84
CA CYS A 321 -25.94 -16.18 7.89
C CYS A 321 -27.39 -15.97 7.41
N LEU A 322 -27.57 -15.45 6.18
CA LEU A 322 -28.88 -15.29 5.55
C LEU A 322 -29.54 -16.62 5.17
N GLU A 323 -28.75 -17.63 4.77
CA GLU A 323 -29.26 -18.96 4.44
C GLU A 323 -29.73 -19.73 5.67
N LEU A 324 -28.94 -19.68 6.76
CA LEU A 324 -29.18 -20.43 7.99
C LEU A 324 -30.02 -19.64 9.02
N GLY A 325 -30.17 -18.33 8.85
CA GLY A 325 -30.83 -17.45 9.83
C GLY A 325 -29.97 -17.16 11.06
N HIS A 326 -28.63 -17.20 10.93
CA HIS A 326 -27.71 -16.95 12.03
C HIS A 326 -27.51 -15.44 12.25
N GLY A 327 -27.99 -14.91 13.37
CA GLY A 327 -27.82 -13.49 13.74
C GLY A 327 -28.53 -12.50 12.81
N ILE A 328 -29.35 -12.99 11.87
CA ILE A 328 -30.17 -12.22 10.94
C ILE A 328 -31.36 -13.06 10.48
N LYS A 329 -32.45 -12.42 10.07
CA LYS A 329 -33.60 -13.12 9.48
C LYS A 329 -33.17 -13.85 8.20
N LYS A 330 -33.64 -15.09 8.05
CA LYS A 330 -33.38 -15.91 6.88
C LYS A 330 -33.93 -15.26 5.61
N ASP A 331 -33.10 -15.19 4.57
CA ASP A 331 -33.46 -14.69 3.24
C ASP A 331 -32.62 -15.42 2.17
N SER A 332 -33.24 -16.40 1.51
CA SER A 332 -32.58 -17.23 0.51
C SER A 332 -32.17 -16.46 -0.75
N ASN A 333 -32.91 -15.41 -1.12
CA ASN A 333 -32.62 -14.63 -2.33
C ASN A 333 -31.39 -13.75 -2.10
N GLN A 334 -31.34 -13.06 -0.97
CA GLN A 334 -30.16 -12.29 -0.59
C GLN A 334 -28.94 -13.19 -0.37
N ALA A 335 -29.12 -14.39 0.21
CA ALA A 335 -28.02 -15.34 0.39
C ALA A 335 -27.35 -15.68 -0.95
N ILE A 336 -28.13 -16.01 -1.98
CA ILE A 336 -27.61 -16.30 -3.34
C ILE A 336 -26.87 -15.10 -3.92
N MET A 337 -27.41 -13.88 -3.74
CA MET A 337 -26.75 -12.66 -4.22
C MET A 337 -25.38 -12.47 -3.56
N MET A 338 -25.29 -12.73 -2.24
CA MET A 338 -24.05 -12.61 -1.49
C MET A 338 -23.01 -13.67 -1.89
N TYR A 339 -23.42 -14.91 -2.16
CA TYR A 339 -22.52 -15.93 -2.71
C TYR A 339 -22.00 -15.57 -4.10
N LYS A 340 -22.87 -15.09 -4.99
CA LYS A 340 -22.45 -14.59 -6.32
C LYS A 340 -21.46 -13.44 -6.20
N LYS A 341 -21.68 -12.52 -5.24
CA LYS A 341 -20.75 -11.44 -4.96
C LYS A 341 -19.41 -11.99 -4.46
N SER A 342 -19.42 -12.92 -3.52
CA SER A 342 -18.19 -13.55 -3.03
C SER A 342 -17.34 -14.14 -4.17
N PHE A 343 -17.97 -14.96 -5.01
CA PHE A 343 -17.33 -15.57 -6.17
C PHE A 343 -16.81 -14.55 -7.18
N ARG A 344 -17.54 -13.45 -7.42
CA ARG A 344 -17.10 -12.38 -8.33
C ARG A 344 -15.79 -11.71 -7.88
N TYR A 345 -15.59 -11.52 -6.58
CA TYR A 345 -14.42 -10.82 -6.05
C TYR A 345 -13.21 -11.72 -5.85
N ASP A 346 -13.41 -12.92 -5.31
CA ASP A 346 -12.35 -13.91 -5.15
C ASP A 346 -12.95 -15.34 -5.22
N PRO A 347 -12.90 -15.99 -6.40
CA PRO A 347 -13.38 -17.35 -6.59
C PRO A 347 -12.70 -18.37 -5.66
N ASP A 348 -11.40 -18.22 -5.41
CA ASP A 348 -10.60 -19.16 -4.62
C ASP A 348 -11.00 -19.09 -3.14
N ALA A 349 -11.14 -17.87 -2.61
CA ALA A 349 -11.62 -17.65 -1.25
C ALA A 349 -13.06 -18.16 -1.08
N CYS A 350 -13.93 -17.94 -2.08
CA CYS A 350 -15.30 -18.43 -2.07
C CYS A 350 -15.35 -19.96 -2.04
N GLN A 351 -14.60 -20.64 -2.92
CA GLN A 351 -14.52 -22.10 -2.95
C GLN A 351 -14.01 -22.65 -1.63
N LEU A 352 -12.97 -22.02 -1.08
CA LEU A 352 -12.39 -22.45 0.19
C LEU A 352 -13.41 -22.33 1.33
N LEU A 353 -14.10 -21.20 1.46
CA LEU A 353 -15.13 -21.04 2.48
C LEU A 353 -16.27 -22.04 2.32
N GLN A 354 -16.64 -22.35 1.06
CA GLN A 354 -17.61 -23.40 0.77
C GLN A 354 -17.13 -24.75 1.32
N ASP A 355 -15.91 -25.16 0.99
CA ASP A 355 -15.37 -26.46 1.42
C ASP A 355 -15.36 -26.58 2.95
N TYR A 356 -14.89 -25.55 3.65
CA TYR A 356 -14.73 -25.61 5.11
C TYR A 356 -16.02 -25.38 5.89
N LEU A 357 -16.84 -24.41 5.50
CA LEU A 357 -18.05 -24.06 6.26
C LEU A 357 -19.27 -24.91 5.88
N THR A 358 -19.14 -25.78 4.87
CA THR A 358 -20.21 -26.72 4.48
C THR A 358 -19.86 -28.19 4.65
N HIS A 359 -18.58 -28.58 4.62
CA HIS A 359 -18.17 -29.97 4.89
C HIS A 359 -17.74 -30.23 6.33
N GLU A 360 -17.55 -29.21 7.17
CA GLU A 360 -17.58 -29.40 8.64
C GLU A 360 -19.01 -29.71 9.09
N LYS A 361 -19.44 -30.96 8.85
CA LYS A 361 -20.50 -31.59 9.62
C LYS A 361 -20.07 -31.59 11.09
N ILE A 362 -20.80 -30.80 11.89
CA ILE A 362 -20.92 -30.91 13.34
C ILE A 362 -21.23 -32.35 13.74
#